data_AF-A0A3S0TY36-F1
#
_entry.id   AF-A0A3S0TY36-F1
#
_cell.length_a   1.000
_cell.length_b   1.000
_cell.length_c   1.000
_cell.angle_alpha   90.00
_cell.angle_beta   90.00
_cell.angle_gamma   90.00
#
_symmetry.space_group_name_H-M   'P 1'
#
loop_
_entity.id
_entity.type
_entity.pdbx_description
1 polymer ?
#
loop_
_entity_poly.entity_id
_entity_poly.type
_entity_poly.pdbx_seq_one_letter_code
_entity_poly.pdbx_strand_id
1 'polypeptide(L)' 'MITERLRVIYTHDGDTMTCWRTVNNVATPVRVRLAFIDAPELAQSPYGISARAYFRSLLYVNEPVEARIYGT' A
#
# COMPACT_ATOMS: atom_id res chain seq x y z
N MET A 1 -16.11 7.17 -6.43
CA MET A 1 -15.16 6.08 -6.12
C MET A 1 -14.48 5.70 -7.42
N ILE A 2 -13.17 5.83 -7.48
CA ILE A 2 -12.37 5.53 -8.68
C ILE A 2 -11.62 4.23 -8.39
N THR A 3 -11.63 3.31 -9.36
CA THR A 3 -10.89 2.04 -9.27
C THR A 3 -9.69 2.12 -10.20
N GLU A 4 -8.51 1.78 -9.70
CA GLU A 4 -7.26 1.85 -10.45
C GLU A 4 -6.43 0.59 -10.28
N ARG A 5 -5.70 0.23 -11.34
CA ARG A 5 -4.68 -0.81 -11.25
C ARG A 5 -3.33 -0.19 -10.94
N LEU A 6 -2.71 -0.68 -9.89
CA LEU A 6 -1.40 -0.26 -9.42
C LEU A 6 -0.46 -1.47 -9.37
N ARG A 7 0.82 -1.22 -9.16
CA ARG A 7 1.81 -2.28 -8.91
C ARG A 7 2.62 -1.99 -7.67
N VAL A 8 2.69 -2.93 -6.74
CA VAL A 8 3.37 -2.72 -5.44
C VAL A 8 4.88 -2.56 -5.64
N ILE A 9 5.47 -1.56 -4.98
CA ILE A 9 6.91 -1.30 -4.98
C ILE A 9 7.50 -1.64 -3.61
N TYR A 10 6.84 -1.18 -2.55
CA TYR A 10 7.38 -1.22 -1.21
C TYR A 10 6.28 -1.16 -0.16
N THR A 11 6.43 -1.91 0.93
CA THR A 11 5.53 -1.88 2.09
C THR A 11 6.22 -1.19 3.26
N HIS A 12 5.67 -0.08 3.74
CA HIS A 12 6.24 0.74 4.81
C HIS A 12 5.97 0.11 6.19
N ASP A 13 4.70 -0.14 6.48
CA ASP A 13 4.15 -0.58 7.77
C ASP A 13 2.95 -1.53 7.50
N GLY A 14 1.99 -1.65 8.43
CA GLY A 14 0.85 -2.54 8.30
C GLY A 14 -0.34 -2.00 7.49
N ASP A 15 -0.34 -0.73 7.08
CA ASP A 15 -1.44 -0.13 6.32
C ASP A 15 -1.00 0.74 5.14
N THR A 16 0.31 0.99 5.00
CA THR A 16 0.84 1.94 4.03
C THR A 16 1.87 1.28 3.10
N MET A 17 1.71 1.51 1.80
CA MET A 17 2.61 1.02 0.75
C MET A 17 2.91 2.10 -0.29
N THR A 18 3.98 1.92 -1.07
CA THR A 18 4.20 2.65 -2.31
C THR A 18 3.86 1.74 -3.49
N CYS A 19 3.10 2.28 -4.45
CA CYS A 19 2.78 1.61 -5.70
C CYS A 19 3.23 2.44 -6.91
N TRP A 20 3.45 1.78 -8.04
CA TRP A 20 3.44 2.42 -9.35
C TRP A 20 1.99 2.64 -9.77
N ARG A 21 1.65 3.88 -10.07
CA ARG A 21 0.44 4.27 -10.78
C ARG A 21 0.83 4.61 -12.21
N THR A 22 0.16 4.03 -13.19
CA THR A 22 0.41 4.36 -14.60
C THR A 22 -0.72 5.24 -15.12
N VAL A 23 -0.40 6.49 -15.44
CA VAL A 23 -1.35 7.45 -16.05
C VAL A 23 -0.75 7.91 -17.36
N ASN A 24 -1.50 7.84 -18.46
CA ASN A 24 -1.03 8.25 -19.80
C ASN A 24 0.33 7.64 -20.19
N ASN A 25 0.54 6.34 -19.92
CA ASN A 25 1.79 5.61 -20.12
C ASN A 25 3.01 6.09 -19.31
N VAL A 26 2.82 6.94 -18.31
CA VAL A 26 3.88 7.37 -17.38
C VAL A 26 3.66 6.68 -16.04
N ALA A 27 4.67 5.93 -15.59
CA ALA A 27 4.66 5.31 -14.26
C ALA A 27 5.15 6.31 -13.21
N THR A 28 4.29 6.66 -12.26
CA THR A 28 4.60 7.55 -11.14
C THR A 28 4.47 6.79 -9.82
N PRO A 29 5.40 7.01 -8.87
CA PRO A 29 5.28 6.38 -7.56
C PRO A 29 4.24 7.14 -6.73
N VAL A 30 3.30 6.41 -6.15
CA VAL A 30 2.26 6.96 -5.26
C VAL A 30 2.28 6.22 -3.94
N ARG A 31 2.09 6.94 -2.83
CA ARG A 31 1.92 6.36 -1.50
C ARG A 31 0.43 6.10 -1.29
N VAL A 32 0.09 4.86 -0.95
CA VAL A 32 -1.27 4.39 -0.73
C VAL A 32 -1.37 3.95 0.73
N ARG A 33 -2.31 4.55 1.47
CA ARG A 33 -2.71 4.11 2.82
C ARG A 33 -4.06 3.43 2.73
N LEU A 34 -4.20 2.27 3.37
CA LEU A 34 -5.46 1.55 3.43
C LEU A 34 -6.49 2.38 4.21
N ALA A 35 -7.66 2.57 3.61
CA ALA A 35 -8.72 3.33 4.22
C ALA A 35 -9.35 2.57 5.40
N PHE A 36 -9.80 3.31 6.42
CA PHE A 36 -10.55 2.81 7.57
C PHE A 36 -9.80 1.88 8.53
N ILE A 37 -8.51 1.69 8.31
CA ILE A 37 -7.63 0.98 9.24
C ILE A 37 -6.45 1.88 9.61
N ASP A 38 -5.90 1.64 10.79
CA ASP A 38 -4.71 2.32 11.28
C ASP A 38 -3.79 1.28 11.91
N ALA A 39 -2.69 0.97 11.23
CA ALA A 39 -1.71 0.02 11.73
C ALA A 39 -0.62 0.75 12.54
N PRO A 40 -0.05 0.12 13.58
CA PRO A 40 1.09 0.71 14.27
C PRO A 40 2.24 0.96 13.30
N GLU A 41 2.86 2.12 13.44
CA GLU A 41 4.07 2.48 12.72
C GLU A 41 5.19 1.49 13.06
N LEU A 42 6.17 1.33 12.17
CA LEU A 42 7.20 0.29 12.33
C LEU A 42 7.99 0.38 13.65
N ALA A 43 8.22 1.61 14.14
CA ALA A 43 8.93 1.85 15.41
C ALA A 43 8.02 1.72 16.65
N GLN A 44 6.71 1.57 16.48
CA GLN A 44 5.76 1.43 17.56
C GLN A 44 5.65 -0.02 18.02
N SER A 45 5.72 -0.20 19.34
CA SER A 45 5.56 -1.48 20.02
C SER A 45 4.09 -1.70 20.42
N PRO A 46 3.56 -2.94 20.36
CA PRO A 46 4.27 -4.19 20.07
C PRO A 46 4.12 -4.73 18.64
N TYR A 47 3.21 -4.18 17.81
CA TYR A 47 2.75 -4.88 16.61
C TYR A 47 3.21 -4.30 15.26
N GLY A 48 4.03 -3.24 15.22
CA GLY A 48 4.44 -2.61 13.95
C GLY A 48 5.17 -3.58 13.00
N ILE A 49 6.10 -4.37 13.53
CA ILE A 49 6.85 -5.37 12.75
C ILE A 49 5.93 -6.48 12.24
N SER A 50 5.07 -7.02 13.10
CA SER A 50 4.16 -8.11 12.73
C SER A 50 3.09 -7.66 11.74
N ALA A 51 2.55 -6.43 11.88
CA ALA A 51 1.57 -5.89 10.96
C ALA A 51 2.16 -5.72 9.56
N ARG A 52 3.38 -5.16 9.46
CA ARG A 52 4.11 -5.06 8.19
C ARG A 52 4.40 -6.44 7.58
N ALA A 53 4.83 -7.39 8.40
CA ALA A 53 5.13 -8.75 7.92
C ALA A 53 3.88 -9.43 7.35
N TYR A 54 2.75 -9.31 8.04
CA TYR A 54 1.47 -9.80 7.56
C TYR A 54 1.08 -9.11 6.25
N PHE A 55 1.17 -7.78 6.17
CA PHE A 55 0.80 -7.06 4.95
C PHE A 55 1.66 -7.47 3.73
N ARG A 56 2.98 -7.65 3.93
CA ARG A 56 3.90 -8.18 2.91
C ARG A 56 3.61 -9.62 2.50
N SER A 57 3.01 -10.43 3.36
CA SER A 57 2.60 -11.80 3.01
C SER A 57 1.35 -11.84 2.14
N LEU A 58 0.54 -10.78 2.16
CA LEU A 58 -0.67 -10.66 1.34
C LEU A 58 -0.36 -10.08 -0.03
N LEU A 59 0.57 -9.11 -0.10
CA LEU A 59 0.89 -8.36 -1.31
C LEU A 59 2.41 -8.32 -1.53
N TYR A 60 2.86 -9.03 -2.55
CA TYR A 60 4.27 -9.13 -2.92
C TYR A 60 4.73 -7.90 -3.70
N VAL A 61 6.03 -7.60 -3.63
CA VAL A 61 6.64 -6.59 -4.51
C VAL A 61 6.44 -7.01 -5.96
N ASN A 62 6.09 -6.04 -6.81
CA ASN A 62 5.67 -6.19 -8.20
C ASN A 62 4.30 -6.84 -8.43
N GLU A 63 3.56 -7.18 -7.38
CA GLU A 63 2.20 -7.69 -7.54
C GLU A 63 1.29 -6.59 -8.11
N PRO A 64 0.50 -6.89 -9.16
CA PRO A 64 -0.54 -5.99 -9.62
C PRO A 64 -1.71 -6.00 -8.63
N VAL A 65 -2.18 -4.82 -8.23
CA VAL A 65 -3.27 -4.66 -7.27
C VAL A 65 -4.35 -3.76 -7.84
N GLU A 66 -5.59 -4.01 -7.44
CA GLU A 66 -6.72 -3.10 -7.70
C GLU A 66 -6.96 -2.25 -6.45
N ALA A 67 -6.87 -0.93 -6.59
CA ALA A 67 -7.13 0.02 -5.53
C ALA A 67 -8.46 0.73 -5.79
N ARG A 68 -9.34 0.75 -4.78
CA ARG A 68 -10.53 1.59 -4.75
C ARG A 68 -10.21 2.83 -3.92
N ILE A 69 -10.20 3.99 -4.56
CA ILE A 69 -9.78 5.25 -3.92
C ILE A 69 -10.95 5.85 -3.15
N TYR A 70 -10.72 6.09 -1.86
CA TYR A 70 -11.62 6.76 -0.92
C TYR A 70 -11.01 8.09 -0.47
N GLY A 71 -11.79 9.17 -0.57
CA GLY A 71 -11.27 10.52 -0.37
C GLY A 71 -10.53 11.06 -1.61
N THR A 72 -10.48 12.38 -1.73
CA THR A 72 -9.77 13.12 -2.78
C THR A 72 -8.95 14.22 -2.16
#